data_AF-A0A962ZGD7-F1
#
_entry.id   AF-A0A962ZGD7-F1
#
_cell.length_a   1.000
_cell.length_b   1.000
_cell.length_c   1.000
_cell.angle_alpha   90.00
_cell.angle_beta   90.00
_cell.angle_gamma   90.00
#
_symmetry.space_group_name_H-M   'P 1'
#
loop_
_entity.id
_entity.type
_entity.pdbx_description
1 polymer ?
#
loop_
_entity_poly.entity_id
_entity_poly.type
_entity_poly.pdbx_seq_one_letter_code
_entity_poly.pdbx_strand_id
1 'polypeptide(L)'
;MKWMMAGLLLLASQAQAELLIELVGGRTDAVPIAIVPFGIEGAAPEERIDAIVSADLHRSGQFRPLPAEDMLSRPTRSSEVSYRDFRVLGSDYLV
;
A
#
# COMPACT_ATOMS: atom_id res chain seq x y z
N MET A 1 46.82 -32.66 -23.80
CA MET A 1 45.35 -32.65 -23.58
C MET A 1 44.92 -31.95 -22.29
N LYS A 2 45.40 -32.36 -21.09
CA LYS A 2 44.96 -31.81 -19.78
C LYS A 2 45.11 -30.29 -19.63
N TRP A 3 46.24 -29.73 -20.06
CA TRP A 3 46.50 -28.29 -20.02
C TRP A 3 45.59 -27.48 -20.95
N MET A 4 45.16 -28.08 -22.06
CA MET A 4 44.23 -27.47 -23.01
C MET A 4 42.80 -27.44 -22.46
N MET A 5 42.38 -28.50 -21.75
CA MET A 5 41.11 -28.49 -21.00
C MET A 5 41.12 -27.48 -19.86
N ALA A 6 42.23 -27.35 -19.12
CA ALA A 6 42.34 -26.39 -18.03
C ALA A 6 42.23 -24.93 -18.54
N GLY A 7 42.86 -24.63 -19.68
CA GLY A 7 42.72 -23.32 -20.34
C GLY A 7 41.28 -23.03 -20.79
N LEU A 8 40.55 -24.03 -21.28
CA LEU A 8 39.17 -23.87 -21.73
C LEU A 8 38.19 -23.62 -20.57
N LEU A 9 38.43 -24.24 -19.41
CA LEU A 9 37.64 -24.02 -18.18
C LEU A 9 37.83 -22.62 -17.60
N LEU A 10 39.04 -22.05 -17.71
CA LEU A 10 39.34 -20.69 -17.25
C LEU A 10 38.69 -19.60 -18.12
N LEU A 11 38.42 -19.89 -19.40
CA LEU A 11 37.72 -18.99 -20.31
C LEU A 11 36.21 -18.97 -20.07
N ALA A 12 35.64 -20.09 -19.61
CA ALA A 12 34.21 -20.22 -19.33
C ALA A 12 33.76 -19.46 -18.05
N SER A 13 34.69 -19.15 -17.13
CA SER A 13 34.37 -18.45 -15.88
C SER A 13 34.16 -16.94 -16.03
N GLN A 14 34.37 -16.37 -17.23
CA GLN A 14 34.17 -14.94 -17.47
C GLN A 14 32.74 -14.54 -17.87
N ALA A 15 31.78 -15.46 -17.80
CA ALA A 15 30.38 -15.12 -18.03
C ALA A 15 29.83 -14.26 -16.86
N GLN A 16 29.69 -12.96 -17.08
CA GLN A 16 29.03 -12.03 -16.16
C GLN A 16 27.57 -11.87 -16.59
N ALA A 17 26.63 -12.24 -15.72
CA ALA A 17 25.21 -11.94 -15.91
C ALA A 17 24.91 -10.61 -15.22
N GLU A 18 24.70 -9.55 -15.99
CA GLU A 18 24.25 -8.27 -15.46
C GLU A 18 22.72 -8.27 -15.39
N LEU A 19 22.20 -8.33 -14.17
CA LEU A 19 20.76 -8.28 -13.92
C LEU A 19 20.30 -6.81 -13.94
N LEU A 20 19.74 -6.36 -15.06
CA LEU A 20 19.09 -5.06 -15.17
C LEU A 20 17.60 -5.20 -14.79
N ILE A 21 17.24 -4.71 -13.60
CA ILE A 21 15.84 -4.57 -13.20
C ILE A 21 15.41 -3.13 -13.50
N GLU A 22 14.70 -2.92 -14.60
CA GLU A 22 14.06 -1.64 -14.92
C GLU A 22 12.64 -1.61 -14.33
N LEU A 23 12.43 -0.78 -13.31
CA LEU A 23 11.10 -0.55 -12.73
C LEU A 23 10.30 0.40 -13.63
N VAL A 24 9.63 -0.15 -14.65
CA VAL A 24 8.72 0.61 -15.51
C VAL A 24 7.41 0.85 -14.76
N GLY A 25 7.22 2.06 -14.22
CA GLY A 25 5.91 2.54 -13.77
C GLY A 25 5.44 2.01 -12.42
N GLY A 26 6.06 2.46 -11.32
CA GLY A 26 5.36 2.55 -10.05
C GLY A 26 4.44 3.77 -10.09
N ARG A 27 3.12 3.59 -9.89
CA ARG A 27 2.23 4.73 -9.66
C ARG A 27 2.81 5.51 -8.48
N THR A 28 3.33 6.69 -8.78
CA THR A 28 4.26 7.41 -7.90
C THR A 28 3.55 8.00 -6.68
N ASP A 29 2.22 8.06 -6.74
CA ASP A 29 1.37 8.64 -5.71
C ASP A 29 0.51 7.58 -5.03
N ALA A 30 0.54 7.57 -3.69
CA ALA A 30 -0.32 6.75 -2.86
C ALA A 30 -1.81 7.13 -3.05
N VAL A 31 -2.69 6.13 -3.10
CA VAL A 31 -4.14 6.30 -3.33
C VAL A 31 -4.80 6.96 -2.13
N PRO A 32 -5.50 8.09 -2.30
CA PRO A 32 -6.33 8.65 -1.23
C PRO A 32 -7.44 7.69 -0.82
N ILE A 33 -7.55 7.38 0.47
CA ILE A 33 -8.58 6.49 1.03
C ILE A 33 -9.10 7.07 2.35
N ALA A 34 -10.42 7.04 2.56
CA ALA A 34 -11.02 7.37 3.84
C ALA A 34 -11.23 6.11 4.67
N ILE A 35 -10.78 6.13 5.92
CA ILE A 35 -11.05 5.06 6.91
C ILE A 35 -11.86 5.70 8.04
N VAL A 36 -13.17 5.47 8.06
CA VAL A 36 -14.04 6.09 9.06
C VAL A 36 -13.95 5.34 10.39
N PRO A 37 -14.22 6.01 11.53
CA PRO A 37 -14.31 5.32 12.82
C PRO A 37 -15.39 4.24 12.76
N PHE A 38 -15.04 3.02 13.14
CA PHE A 38 -15.98 1.90 13.10
C PHE A 38 -17.04 2.05 14.17
N GLY A 39 -18.28 1.71 13.81
CA GLY A 39 -19.37 1.59 14.77
C GLY A 39 -19.06 0.51 15.79
N ILE A 40 -19.29 0.83 17.07
CA ILE A 40 -19.12 -0.12 18.17
C ILE A 40 -20.51 -0.61 18.58
N GLU A 41 -20.74 -1.91 18.46
CA GLU A 41 -21.91 -2.57 19.02
C GLU A 41 -21.50 -3.33 20.29
N GLY A 42 -22.09 -2.96 21.43
CA GLY A 42 -21.78 -3.59 22.72
C GLY A 42 -20.54 -2.99 23.41
N ALA A 43 -19.67 -3.85 23.94
CA ALA A 43 -18.46 -3.40 24.62
C ALA A 43 -17.46 -2.81 23.62
N ALA A 44 -16.89 -1.66 23.94
CA ALA A 44 -15.85 -1.06 23.12
C ALA A 44 -14.62 -1.98 23.06
N PRO A 45 -14.04 -2.21 21.87
CA PRO A 45 -12.75 -2.87 21.78
C PRO A 45 -11.69 -2.04 22.51
N GLU A 46 -10.69 -2.72 23.07
CA GLU A 46 -9.53 -2.06 23.71
C GLU A 46 -8.74 -1.24 22.68
N GLU A 47 -8.75 -1.69 21.43
CA GLU A 47 -8.01 -1.15 20.33
C GLU A 47 -8.91 -0.38 19.36
N ARG A 48 -8.36 0.69 18.79
CA ARG A 48 -9.00 1.46 17.73
C ARG A 48 -8.72 0.85 16.36
N ILE A 49 -9.65 0.04 15.88
CA ILE A 49 -9.52 -0.70 14.60
C ILE A 49 -9.31 0.26 13.42
N ASP A 50 -10.02 1.38 13.38
CA ASP A 50 -9.86 2.45 12.38
C ASP A 50 -8.41 2.97 12.31
N ALA A 51 -7.77 3.15 13.47
CA ALA A 51 -6.39 3.62 13.56
C ALA A 51 -5.39 2.55 13.11
N ILE A 52 -5.64 1.28 13.43
CA ILE A 52 -4.81 0.15 12.99
C ILE A 52 -4.87 0.03 11.46
N VAL A 53 -6.07 0.00 10.88
CA VAL A 53 -6.27 -0.10 9.43
C VAL A 53 -5.62 1.09 8.72
N SER A 54 -5.81 2.31 9.23
CA SER A 54 -5.14 3.51 8.69
C SER A 54 -3.62 3.38 8.73
N ALA A 55 -3.04 2.93 9.85
CA ALA A 55 -1.60 2.78 10.00
C ALA A 55 -1.01 1.71 9.06
N ASP A 56 -1.70 0.58 8.89
CA ASP A 56 -1.26 -0.50 8.01
C ASP A 56 -1.32 -0.09 6.53
N LEU A 57 -2.43 0.55 6.13
CA LEU A 57 -2.58 1.06 4.76
C LEU A 57 -1.57 2.17 4.45
N HIS A 58 -1.31 3.08 5.39
CA HIS A 58 -0.27 4.09 5.23
C HIS A 58 1.12 3.46 5.09
N ARG A 59 1.46 2.49 5.96
CA ARG A 59 2.76 1.80 5.95
C ARG A 59 3.00 1.00 4.67
N SER A 60 1.95 0.56 3.98
CA SER A 60 2.07 -0.13 2.70
C SER A 60 2.67 0.75 1.59
N GLY A 61 2.63 2.08 1.74
CA GLY A 61 3.01 3.04 0.69
C GLY A 61 2.04 3.11 -0.49
N GLN A 62 1.03 2.23 -0.54
CA GLN A 62 0.04 2.20 -1.62
C GLN A 62 -1.11 3.17 -1.39
N PHE A 63 -1.36 3.53 -0.13
CA PHE A 63 -2.50 4.35 0.28
C PHE A 63 -2.09 5.55 1.12
N ARG A 64 -2.85 6.63 0.98
CA ARG A 64 -2.76 7.85 1.77
C ARG A 64 -4.09 8.06 2.49
N PRO A 65 -4.19 7.60 3.75
CA PRO A 65 -5.37 7.82 4.57
C PRO A 65 -5.70 9.31 4.72
N LEU A 66 -6.98 9.64 4.58
CA LEU A 66 -7.53 10.93 4.97
C LEU A 66 -7.62 10.99 6.51
N PRO A 67 -7.04 12.01 7.18
CA PRO A 67 -7.19 12.18 8.62
C PRO A 67 -8.66 12.27 9.03
N ALA A 68 -9.03 11.63 10.14
CA ALA A 68 -10.42 11.58 10.57
C ALA A 68 -10.99 12.97 10.90
N GLU A 69 -10.14 13.88 11.38
CA GLU A 69 -10.45 15.29 11.65
C GLU A 69 -10.84 16.08 10.41
N ASP A 70 -10.31 15.72 9.24
CA ASP A 70 -10.56 16.40 7.96
C ASP A 70 -11.84 15.89 7.27
N MET A 71 -12.41 14.78 7.75
CA MET A 71 -13.63 14.20 7.18
C MET A 71 -14.87 15.05 7.46
N LEU A 72 -15.67 15.27 6.42
CA LEU A 72 -16.97 15.96 6.53
C LEU A 72 -18.05 15.07 7.17
N SER A 73 -17.92 13.76 7.09
CA SER A 73 -18.82 12.80 7.72
C SER A 73 -18.09 11.55 8.21
N ARG A 74 -18.63 10.92 9.26
CA ARG A 74 -18.09 9.72 9.92
C ARG A 74 -19.21 8.70 10.14
N PRO A 75 -19.77 8.15 9.05
CA PRO A 75 -20.87 7.19 9.12
C PRO A 75 -20.42 5.92 9.84
N THR A 76 -21.33 5.33 10.62
CA THR A 76 -21.09 4.04 11.30
C THR A 76 -21.85 2.89 10.64
N ARG A 77 -22.77 3.23 9.73
CA ARG A 77 -23.58 2.29 8.95
C ARG A 77 -23.48 2.64 7.46
N SER A 78 -23.57 1.63 6.61
CA SER A 78 -23.53 1.82 5.15
C SER A 78 -24.65 2.74 4.63
N SER A 79 -25.82 2.74 5.27
CA SER A 79 -26.95 3.61 4.91
C SER A 79 -26.70 5.10 5.19
N GLU A 80 -25.71 5.43 6.03
CA GLU A 80 -25.36 6.80 6.41
C GLU A 80 -24.31 7.40 5.45
N VAL A 81 -23.76 6.60 4.55
CA VAL A 81 -22.64 7.00 3.69
C VAL A 81 -23.09 7.97 2.60
N SER A 82 -22.56 9.19 2.66
CA SER A 82 -22.56 10.15 1.55
C SER A 82 -21.21 10.11 0.83
N TYR A 83 -21.12 9.38 -0.28
CA TYR A 83 -19.87 9.29 -1.07
C TYR A 83 -19.36 10.65 -1.58
N ARG A 84 -20.27 11.62 -1.73
CA ARG A 84 -19.92 12.98 -2.11
C ARG A 84 -18.97 13.62 -1.11
N ASP A 85 -19.16 13.38 0.18
CA ASP A 85 -18.41 13.99 1.28
C ASP A 85 -16.93 13.59 1.23
N PHE A 86 -16.63 12.38 0.77
CA PHE A 86 -15.26 11.88 0.62
C PHE A 86 -14.66 12.26 -0.75
N ARG A 87 -15.48 12.23 -1.81
CA ARG A 87 -15.02 12.60 -3.15
C ARG A 87 -14.58 14.07 -3.25
N VAL A 88 -15.27 14.98 -2.56
CA VAL A 88 -14.86 16.40 -2.51
C VAL A 88 -13.52 16.61 -1.77
N LEU A 89 -13.14 15.66 -0.91
CA LEU A 89 -11.84 15.62 -0.24
C LEU A 89 -10.79 14.83 -1.04
N GLY A 90 -11.12 14.41 -2.27
CA GLY A 90 -10.22 13.69 -3.17
C GLY A 90 -10.08 12.20 -2.88
N SER A 91 -10.98 11.60 -2.09
CA SER A 91 -10.98 10.17 -1.81
C SER A 91 -12.15 9.46 -2.48
N ASP A 92 -11.82 8.53 -3.39
CA ASP A 92 -12.80 7.69 -4.09
C ASP A 92 -13.04 6.33 -3.40
N TYR A 93 -12.28 6.04 -2.34
CA TYR A 93 -12.34 4.79 -1.59
C TYR A 93 -12.69 5.05 -0.14
N LEU A 94 -13.56 4.22 0.41
CA LEU A 94 -14.04 4.31 1.79
C LEU A 94 -14.01 2.93 2.43
N VAL A 95 -13.53 2.87 3.67
CA VAL A 95 -13.57 1.73 4.57
C VAL A 95 -14.31 2.14 5.83
#